data_AF-A0A1G7ZUW9-F1
#
_entry.id   AF-A0A1G7ZUW9-F1
#
_cell.length_a   1.000
_cell.length_b   1.000
_cell.length_c   1.000
_cell.angle_alpha   90.00
_cell.angle_beta   90.00
_cell.angle_gamma   90.00
#
_symmetry.space_group_name_H-M   'P 1'
#
loop_
_entity.id
_entity.type
_entity.pdbx_description
1 polymer ?
#
loop_
_entity_poly.entity_id
_entity_poly.type
_entity_poly.pdbx_seq_one_letter_code
_entity_poly.pdbx_strand_id
1 'polypeptide(L)' 'MRPQTSVDWIAFALVILGAFAWGFFVFDVNILDLLLEAIWDPLDNIVFALIALAGLYLLARAFMRKPV' A
#
# COMPACT_ATOMS: atom_id res chain seq x y z
N MET A 1 -10.81 -2.56 10.42
CA MET A 1 -11.17 -4.00 10.42
C MET A 1 -9.92 -4.80 10.65
N ARG A 2 -9.97 -5.86 11.45
CA ARG A 2 -8.81 -6.76 11.60
C ARG A 2 -8.67 -7.62 10.33
N PRO A 3 -7.47 -7.74 9.72
CA PRO A 3 -7.23 -8.66 8.61
C PRO A 3 -7.60 -10.10 8.98
N GLN A 4 -8.23 -10.84 8.07
CA GLN A 4 -8.76 -12.19 8.33
C GLN A 4 -8.10 -13.26 7.46
N THR A 5 -7.58 -12.88 6.31
CA THR A 5 -6.93 -13.75 5.32
C THR A 5 -5.51 -13.29 5.07
N SER A 6 -4.69 -14.13 4.46
CA SER A 6 -3.33 -13.75 4.04
C SER A 6 -3.36 -12.56 3.06
N VAL A 7 -4.36 -12.50 2.17
CA VAL A 7 -4.53 -11.38 1.23
C VAL A 7 -4.87 -10.09 1.98
N ASP A 8 -5.71 -10.14 3.02
CA ASP A 8 -5.98 -8.96 3.86
C ASP A 8 -4.71 -8.45 4.54
N TRP A 9 -3.85 -9.36 5.03
CA TRP A 9 -2.60 -8.99 5.67
C TRP A 9 -1.61 -8.36 4.70
N ILE A 10 -1.49 -8.92 3.48
CA ILE A 10 -0.66 -8.33 2.42
C ILE A 10 -1.17 -6.94 2.05
N ALA A 11 -2.47 -6.79 1.83
CA ALA A 11 -3.07 -5.49 1.52
C ALA A 11 -2.86 -4.48 2.65
N PHE A 12 -3.02 -4.92 3.91
CA PHE A 12 -2.79 -4.08 5.07
C PHE A 12 -1.33 -3.62 5.18
N ALA A 13 -0.37 -4.51 4.97
CA ALA A 13 1.05 -4.18 4.95
C ALA A 13 1.39 -3.18 3.83
N LEU A 14 0.85 -3.38 2.63
CA LEU A 14 1.02 -2.43 1.51
C LEU A 14 0.47 -1.05 1.85
N VAL A 15 -0.71 -0.95 2.46
CA VAL A 15 -1.26 0.35 2.88
C VAL A 15 -0.41 1.03 3.95
N ILE A 16 0.16 0.27 4.89
CA ILE A 16 1.12 0.81 5.87
C ILE A 16 2.37 1.35 5.16
N LEU A 17 2.93 0.61 4.20
CA LEU A 17 4.05 1.07 3.37
C LEU A 17 3.68 2.36 2.62
N GLY A 18 2.47 2.43 2.06
CA GLY A 18 1.95 3.65 1.44
C GLY A 18 1.85 4.83 2.38
N ALA A 19 1.41 4.60 3.64
CA ALA A 19 1.37 5.65 4.65
C ALA A 19 2.76 6.17 5.00
N PHE A 20 3.76 5.28 5.09
CA PHE A 20 5.16 5.70 5.26
C PHE A 20 5.67 6.47 4.04
N ALA A 21 5.45 5.97 2.82
CA ALA A 21 5.87 6.65 1.59
C ALA A 21 5.32 8.08 1.53
N TRP A 22 4.02 8.26 1.78
CA TRP A 22 3.41 9.60 1.87
C TRP A 22 3.94 10.43 3.05
N GLY A 23 4.23 9.81 4.19
CA GLY A 23 4.82 10.50 5.34
C GLY A 23 6.21 11.04 5.06
N PHE A 24 7.05 10.29 4.33
CA PHE A 24 8.37 10.76 3.89
C PHE A 24 8.26 11.86 2.81
N PHE A 25 7.24 11.80 1.98
CA PHE A 25 6.99 12.82 0.95
C PHE A 25 6.76 14.22 1.53
N VAL A 26 6.30 14.33 2.79
CA VAL A 26 6.19 15.61 3.52
C VAL A 26 7.55 16.30 3.71
N PHE A 27 8.63 15.53 3.68
CA PHE A 27 10.01 16.01 3.80
C PHE A 27 10.73 16.05 2.44
N ASP A 28 9.98 16.04 1.33
CA ASP A 28 10.51 15.97 -0.03
C ASP A 28 11.38 14.71 -0.29
N VAL A 29 11.11 13.62 0.43
CA VAL A 29 11.80 12.33 0.26
C VAL A 29 10.86 11.29 -0.31
N ASN A 30 11.21 10.71 -1.46
CA ASN A 30 10.57 9.49 -1.95
C ASN A 30 11.38 8.27 -1.54
N ILE A 31 10.91 7.58 -0.48
CA ILE A 31 11.60 6.39 0.04
C ILE A 31 11.49 5.20 -0.91
N LEU A 32 10.47 5.13 -1.77
CA LEU A 32 10.34 4.06 -2.74
C LEU A 32 11.37 4.22 -3.86
N ASP A 33 11.55 5.43 -4.38
CA ASP A 33 12.59 5.72 -5.38
C ASP A 33 13.97 5.35 -4.83
N LEU A 34 14.28 5.84 -3.61
CA LEU A 34 15.55 5.58 -2.93
C LEU A 34 15.89 4.09 -2.79
N LEU A 35 14.87 3.25 -2.57
CA LEU A 35 15.03 1.82 -2.34
C LEU A 35 14.92 0.97 -3.61
N LEU A 36 14.12 1.40 -4.59
CA LEU A 36 13.65 0.56 -5.68
C LEU A 36 14.21 0.95 -7.05
N GLU A 37 14.40 2.26 -7.33
CA GLU A 37 14.95 2.70 -8.62
C GLU A 37 16.39 2.18 -8.84
N ALA A 38 17.16 2.03 -7.75
CA ALA A 38 18.51 1.44 -7.80
C ALA A 38 18.52 -0.01 -8.32
N ILE A 39 17.39 -0.71 -8.25
CA ILE A 39 17.21 -2.07 -8.77
C ILE A 39 16.63 -1.99 -10.18
N TRP A 40 15.53 -1.25 -10.33
CA TRP A 40 14.84 -1.07 -11.60
C TRP A 40 13.94 0.16 -11.56
N ASP A 41 14.17 1.08 -12.49
CA ASP A 41 13.51 2.39 -12.60
C ASP A 41 11.96 2.34 -12.48
N PRO A 42 11.21 1.41 -13.10
CA PRO A 42 9.74 1.35 -12.98
C PRO A 42 9.21 0.66 -11.71
N LEU A 43 10.07 0.18 -10.82
CA LEU A 43 9.66 -0.70 -9.71
C LEU A 43 8.89 0.06 -8.62
N ASP A 44 9.27 1.29 -8.34
CA ASP A 44 8.56 2.22 -7.44
C ASP A 44 7.09 2.41 -7.89
N ASN A 45 6.87 2.62 -9.19
CA ASN A 45 5.59 2.85 -9.82
C ASN A 45 4.68 1.63 -9.68
N ILE A 46 5.25 0.43 -9.86
CA ILE A 46 4.54 -0.84 -9.63
C ILE A 46 4.12 -0.94 -8.16
N VAL A 47 5.01 -0.63 -7.22
CA VAL A 47 4.70 -0.69 -5.79
C VAL A 47 3.61 0.33 -5.42
N PHE A 48 3.67 1.57 -5.94
CA PHE A 48 2.60 2.55 -5.76
C PHE A 48 1.24 2.06 -6.30
N ALA A 49 1.23 1.44 -7.48
CA ALA A 49 0.01 0.85 -8.02
C ALA A 49 -0.54 -0.27 -7.12
N LEU A 50 0.32 -1.14 -6.59
CA LEU A 50 -0.07 -2.20 -5.65
C LEU A 50 -0.62 -1.63 -4.33
N ILE A 51 -0.03 -0.55 -3.81
CA ILE A 51 -0.52 0.17 -2.63
C ILE A 51 -1.93 0.73 -2.88
N ALA A 52 -2.15 1.36 -4.04
CA ALA A 52 -3.45 1.89 -4.41
C ALA A 52 -4.51 0.78 -4.51
N LEU A 53 -4.19 -0.32 -5.19
CA LEU A 53 -5.06 -1.50 -5.30
C LEU A 53 -5.36 -2.13 -3.94
N ALA A 54 -4.38 -2.20 -3.04
CA ALA A 54 -4.55 -2.69 -1.68
C ALA A 54 -5.53 -1.82 -0.86
N GLY A 55 -5.42 -0.50 -0.97
CA GLY A 55 -6.36 0.44 -0.35
C GLY A 55 -7.79 0.24 -0.86
N LEU A 56 -7.96 0.14 -2.17
CA LEU A 56 -9.27 -0.12 -2.80
C LEU A 56 -9.84 -1.48 -2.39
N TYR A 57 -9.01 -2.52 -2.32
CA TYR A 57 -9.42 -3.85 -1.86
C TYR A 57 -9.96 -3.81 -0.42
N LEU A 58 -9.23 -3.15 0.49
CA LEU A 58 -9.64 -3.04 1.90
C LEU A 58 -10.91 -2.19 2.05
N LEU A 59 -11.06 -1.11 1.27
CA LEU A 59 -12.29 -0.33 1.22
C LEU A 59 -13.47 -1.16 0.72
N ALA A 60 -13.32 -1.89 -0.38
CA ALA A 60 -14.36 -2.77 -0.90
C ALA A 60 -14.80 -3.81 0.15
N ARG A 61 -13.84 -4.42 0.87
CA ARG A 61 -14.14 -5.30 1.99
C ARG A 61 -14.86 -4.61 3.14
N ALA A 62 -14.55 -3.35 3.43
CA ALA A 62 -15.25 -2.56 4.44
C ALA A 62 -16.75 -2.48 4.17
N PHE A 63 -17.09 -2.16 2.93
CA PHE A 63 -18.48 -1.90 2.54
C PHE A 63 -19.26 -3.17 2.22
N MET A 64 -18.61 -4.21 1.73
CA MET A 64 -19.28 -5.48 1.37
C MET A 64 -19.47 -6.43 2.54
N ARG A 65 -18.79 -6.19 3.67
CA ARG A 65 -18.98 -7.00 4.87
C ARG A 65 -20.35 -6.72 5.45
N LYS A 66 -21.25 -7.72 5.42
CA LYS A 66 -22.55 -7.62 6.08
C LYS A 66 -22.35 -7.31 7.57
N PRO A 67 -23.05 -6.30 8.13
CA PRO A 67 -23.10 -6.13 9.58
C PRO A 67 -23.72 -7.40 10.16
N VAL A 68 -23.02 -7.99 11.13
CA VAL A 68 -23.51 -9.12 11.94
C VAL A 68 -24.37 -8.55 13.05
#